data_AF-A0A930GSP7-F1
#
_entry.id   AF-A0A930GSP7-F1
#
_cell.length_a   1.000
_cell.length_b   1.000
_cell.length_c   1.000
_cell.angle_alpha   90.00
_cell.angle_beta   90.00
_cell.angle_gamma   90.00
#
_symmetry.space_group_name_H-M   'P 1'
#
loop_
_entity.id
_entity.type
_entity.pdbx_description
1 polymer ?
#
loop_
_entity_poly.entity_id
_entity_poly.type
_entity_poly.pdbx_seq_one_letter_code
_entity_poly.pdbx_strand_id
1 'polypeptide(L)' 'FRKITFQKSGGEFHDRYIIIDWNTEHQRIYHCGASSKDAGQRITSITEVVDQMIYTDLINKLLKNPMLKLR' A
#
# COMPACT_ATOMS: atom_id res chain seq x y z
N PHE A 1 6.39 12.16 -19.04
CA PHE A 1 5.12 11.86 -18.32
C PHE A 1 5.29 10.60 -17.49
N ARG A 2 4.94 10.61 -16.20
CA ARG A 2 4.94 9.40 -15.37
C ARG A 2 3.64 8.63 -15.61
N LYS A 3 3.74 7.33 -15.89
CA LYS A 3 2.57 6.45 -16.07
C LYS A 3 2.06 6.02 -14.69
N ILE A 4 0.80 6.32 -14.41
CA ILE A 4 0.11 5.88 -13.18
C ILE A 4 -0.92 4.82 -13.60
N THR A 5 -0.99 3.74 -12.83
CA THR A 5 -1.96 2.66 -13.03
C THR A 5 -2.66 2.35 -11.71
N PHE A 6 -3.92 1.94 -11.78
CA PHE A 6 -4.74 1.60 -10.62
C PHE A 6 -5.23 0.17 -10.75
N GLN A 7 -5.13 -0.63 -9.69
CA GLN A 7 -5.68 -1.98 -9.63
C GLN A 7 -6.79 -2.03 -8.58
N LYS A 8 -7.72 -2.98 -8.71
CA LYS A 8 -8.73 -3.21 -7.66
C LYS A 8 -8.04 -3.77 -6.42
N SER A 9 -8.48 -3.37 -5.22
CA SER A 9 -7.97 -3.96 -3.96
C SER A 9 -8.52 -5.36 -3.69
N GLY A 10 -9.63 -5.73 -4.34
CA GLY A 10 -10.31 -7.01 -4.11
C GLY A 10 -10.99 -7.14 -2.74
N GLY A 11 -11.00 -6.07 -1.92
CA GLY A 11 -11.50 -6.14 -0.53
C GLY A 11 -10.59 -6.92 0.42
N GLU A 12 -9.40 -7.30 -0.04
CA GLU A 12 -8.44 -8.14 0.70
C GLU A 12 -7.76 -7.40 1.85
N PHE A 13 -7.80 -6.06 1.83
CA PHE A 13 -6.99 -5.26 2.71
C PHE A 13 -7.60 -3.89 3.01
N HIS A 14 -7.50 -3.47 4.29
CA HIS A 14 -8.14 -2.25 4.80
C HIS A 14 -7.15 -1.13 5.17
N ASP A 15 -5.92 -1.46 5.57
CA ASP A 15 -4.91 -0.44 5.84
C ASP A 15 -4.32 0.12 4.55
N ARG A 16 -3.50 1.16 4.70
CA ARG A 16 -2.83 1.84 3.62
C ARG A 16 -1.34 1.62 3.76
N TYR A 17 -0.70 1.24 2.66
CA TYR A 17 0.75 1.09 2.58
C TYR A 17 1.34 1.96 1.49
N ILE A 18 2.56 2.42 1.74
CA ILE A 18 3.44 2.97 0.71
C ILE A 18 4.55 1.95 0.52
N ILE A 19 4.69 1.44 -0.70
CA ILE A 19 5.72 0.49 -1.07
C ILE A 19 6.57 1.15 -2.14
N ILE A 20 7.87 1.25 -1.89
CA ILE A 20 8.85 1.87 -2.78
C ILE A 20 9.79 0.77 -3.26
N ASP A 21 10.13 0.80 -4.54
CA ASP A 21 11.08 -0.12 -5.19
C ASP A 21 10.79 -1.62 -4.92
N TRP A 22 9.51 -2.00 -5.03
CA TRP A 22 9.04 -3.37 -4.79
C TRP A 22 9.87 -4.42 -5.56
N ASN A 23 10.19 -5.54 -4.89
CA ASN A 23 10.96 -6.66 -5.45
C ASN A 23 12.40 -6.28 -5.85
N THR A 24 13.02 -5.38 -5.08
CA THR A 24 14.43 -4.99 -5.21
C THR A 24 15.10 -4.98 -3.84
N GLU A 25 16.43 -4.92 -3.80
CA GLU A 25 17.19 -4.77 -2.55
C GLU A 25 16.91 -3.44 -1.81
N HIS A 26 16.37 -2.45 -2.51
CA HIS A 26 16.05 -1.13 -1.97
C HIS A 26 14.60 -1.01 -1.52
N GLN A 27 13.84 -2.11 -1.53
CA GLN A 27 12.43 -2.04 -1.18
C GLN A 27 12.21 -1.48 0.23
N ARG A 28 11.20 -0.62 0.35
CA ARG A 28 10.76 -0.04 1.62
C ARG A 28 9.26 -0.12 1.70
N ILE A 29 8.75 -0.59 2.83
CA ILE A 29 7.31 -0.68 3.11
C ILE A 29 7.03 0.23 4.29
N TYR A 30 6.04 1.11 4.13
CA TYR A 30 5.55 1.98 5.18
C TYR A 30 4.09 1.70 5.43
N HIS A 31 3.73 1.43 6.69
CA HIS A 31 2.34 1.39 7.13
C HIS A 31 1.88 2.81 7.40
N CYS A 32 0.79 3.21 6.76
CA CYS A 32 0.09 4.43 7.08
C CYS A 32 -1.04 4.03 8.03
N GLY A 33 -0.94 4.44 9.30
CA GLY A 33 -1.90 4.09 10.37
C GLY A 33 -3.33 4.60 10.14
N ALA A 34 -4.03 5.05 11.17
CA ALA A 34 -5.41 5.52 11.01
C ALA A 34 -5.56 6.61 9.92
N SER A 35 -6.69 6.57 9.23
CA SER A 35 -7.06 7.47 8.13
C SER A 35 -6.83 8.93 8.47
N SER A 36 -6.03 9.65 7.66
CA SER A 36 -5.92 11.12 7.70
C SER A 36 -7.26 11.81 7.45
N LYS A 37 -8.28 11.05 7.01
CA LYS A 37 -9.65 11.49 6.77
C LYS A 37 -10.55 11.42 8.01
N ASP A 38 -10.28 10.52 8.96
CA ASP A 38 -11.14 10.23 10.13
C ASP A 38 -10.51 10.68 11.45
N ALA A 39 -9.31 11.25 11.39
CA ALA A 39 -8.49 11.47 12.58
C ALA A 39 -8.94 12.64 13.47
N GLY A 40 -9.91 13.49 13.07
CA GLY A 40 -10.39 14.57 13.95
C GLY A 40 -9.26 15.36 14.64
N GLN A 41 -8.28 15.84 13.87
CA GLN A 41 -7.05 16.49 14.34
C GLN A 41 -5.99 15.60 15.04
N ARG A 42 -6.06 14.27 14.96
CA ARG A 42 -5.02 13.37 15.49
C ARG A 42 -3.90 13.15 14.49
N ILE A 43 -2.66 13.12 14.99
CA ILE A 43 -1.44 12.82 14.22
C ILE A 43 -1.57 11.39 13.67
N THR A 44 -1.44 11.24 12.35
CA THR A 44 -1.35 9.93 11.70
C THR A 44 0.11 9.59 11.44
N SER A 45 0.56 8.43 11.92
CA SER A 45 1.95 7.98 11.70
C SER A 45 2.10 7.25 10.37
N ILE A 46 3.17 7.56 9.64
CA ILE A 46 3.73 6.72 8.58
C ILE A 46 4.98 6.08 9.19
N THR A 47 4.94 4.76 9.38
CA THR A 47 6.01 4.03 10.06
C THR A 47 6.60 2.99 9.12
N GLU A 48 7.92 2.97 9.01
CA GLU A 48 8.62 1.94 8.25
C GLU A 48 8.41 0.57 8.89
N VAL A 49 8.08 -0.41 8.06
CA VAL A 49 7.89 -1.79 8.47
C VAL A 49 9.25 -2.48 8.51
N VAL A 50 9.62 -3.00 9.68
CA VAL A 50 10.87 -3.76 9.88
C VAL A 50 10.76 -5.17 9.31
N ASP A 51 9.68 -5.89 9.64
CA ASP A 51 9.44 -7.23 9.11
C ASP A 51 8.57 -7.15 7.84
N GLN A 52 9.25 -7.16 6.70
CA GLN A 52 8.61 -7.03 5.40
C GLN A 52 8.10 -8.37 4.85
N MET A 53 8.59 -9.51 5.36
CA MET A 53 8.28 -10.83 4.79
C MET A 53 6.80 -11.16 4.86
N ILE A 54 6.13 -10.75 5.95
CA ILE A 54 4.68 -10.94 6.14
C ILE A 54 3.82 -10.20 5.10
N TYR A 55 4.36 -9.18 4.43
CA TYR A 55 3.62 -8.40 3.42
C TYR A 55 3.82 -8.92 2.00
N THR A 56 4.78 -9.80 1.77
CA THR A 56 5.14 -10.27 0.43
C THR A 56 3.98 -10.95 -0.28
N ASP A 57 3.30 -11.88 0.40
CA ASP A 57 2.18 -12.60 -0.18
C ASP A 57 0.99 -11.68 -0.46
N LEU A 58 0.73 -10.73 0.44
CA LEU A 58 -0.32 -9.72 0.27
C LEU A 58 -0.06 -8.87 -0.97
N ILE A 59 1.15 -8.32 -1.11
CA ILE A 59 1.51 -7.45 -2.22
C ILE A 59 1.47 -8.22 -3.55
N ASN A 60 2.02 -9.44 -3.57
CA ASN A 60 1.99 -10.30 -4.74
C ASN A 60 0.57 -10.68 -5.18
N LYS A 61 -0.36 -10.82 -4.23
CA LYS A 61 -1.78 -11.02 -4.53
C LYS A 61 -2.40 -9.76 -5.11
N LEU A 62 -2.15 -8.59 -4.51
CA LEU A 62 -2.68 -7.30 -4.98
C LEU A 62 -2.20 -6.95 -6.39
N LEU A 63 -0.94 -7.23 -6.73
CA LEU A 63 -0.38 -6.95 -8.06
C LEU A 63 -0.94 -7.81 -9.19
N LYS A 64 -1.64 -8.90 -8.85
CA LYS A 64 -2.34 -9.78 -9.80
C LYS A 64 -3.80 -9.33 -10.02
N ASN A 65 -4.26 -8.31 -9.31
CA ASN A 65 -5.65 -7.87 -9.42
C ASN A 65 -5.92 -7.16 -10.75
N PRO A 66 -7.17 -7.21 -11.24
CA PRO A 66 -7.52 -6.54 -12.48
C PRO A 66 -7.37 -5.02 -12.34
N MET A 67 -7.02 -4.38 -13.45
CA MET A 67 -6.99 -2.93 -13.59
C MET A 67 -8.33 -2.31 -13.20
N LEU A 68 -8.27 -1.26 -12.37
CA LEU A 68 -9.42 -0.43 -12.04
C LEU A 68 -9.77 0.44 -13.25
N LYS A 69 -10.97 0.26 -13.79
CA LYS A 69 -11.56 1.16 -14.79
C LYS A 69 -12.16 2.34 -14.05
N LEU A 70 -11.54 3.51 -14.19
CA LEU A 70 -12.09 4.77 -13.72
C LEU A 70 -13.29 5.14 -14.60
N ARG A 71 -14.35 5.68 -14.01
CA ARG A 71 -15.49 6.24 -14.73
C ARG A 71 -15.24 7.70 -15.06
#